data_AF-A0A4R0JSB4-F1
#
_entry.id   AF-A0A4R0JSB4-F1
#
_cell.length_a   1.000
_cell.length_b   1.000
_cell.length_c   1.000
_cell.angle_alpha   90.00
_cell.angle_beta   90.00
_cell.angle_gamma   90.00
#
_symmetry.space_group_name_H-M   'P 1'
#
loop_
_entity.id
_entity.type
_entity.pdbx_description
1 polymer ?
#
loop_
_entity_poly.entity_id
_entity_poly.type
_entity_poly.pdbx_seq_one_letter_code
_entity_poly.pdbx_strand_id
1 'polypeptide(L)'
;MSKVRLATTTTAAAGAGQRFRVLALLALVVLVDQATKRWAWQHVDGSIINSGSDQFAGPRIGDWYADPSTGTLLDLAGLALLITAYVVLVRRRRPAIILVSTALAIGGWGSNQLDRVGLHAWTAPGSVRGAVDFIAVSHYRYNLADLVIGVATLVLGVSLSYRSGTAIYRRLRTRRGMPVQARTVTGSMSRGAASRNATGLLR
;
A
#
# COMPACT_ATOMS: atom_id res chain seq x y z
N MET A 1 -25.65 -15.21 26.76
CA MET A 1 -25.54 -13.89 26.08
C MET A 1 -24.31 -13.05 26.44
N SER A 2 -23.39 -13.49 27.33
CA SER A 2 -22.22 -12.70 27.75
C SER A 2 -21.02 -12.70 26.76
N LYS A 3 -20.78 -13.80 26.03
CA LYS A 3 -19.60 -13.95 25.14
C LYS A 3 -19.63 -13.05 23.88
N VAL A 4 -20.81 -12.66 23.41
CA VAL A 4 -20.95 -11.84 22.19
C VAL A 4 -20.54 -10.38 22.44
N ARG A 5 -20.76 -9.84 23.65
CA ARG A 5 -20.30 -8.47 23.99
C ARG A 5 -18.78 -8.38 24.15
N LEU A 6 -18.13 -9.40 24.70
CA LEU A 6 -16.66 -9.40 24.88
C LEU A 6 -15.89 -9.42 23.55
N ALA A 7 -16.40 -10.15 22.54
CA ALA A 7 -15.75 -10.23 21.23
C ALA A 7 -15.77 -8.87 20.51
N THR A 8 -16.90 -8.17 20.53
CA THR A 8 -17.11 -6.90 19.80
C THR A 8 -16.24 -5.76 20.35
N THR A 9 -16.08 -5.66 21.67
CA THR A 9 -15.27 -4.62 22.31
C THR A 9 -13.78 -4.75 21.98
N THR A 10 -13.28 -5.98 21.89
CA THR A 10 -11.87 -6.29 21.62
C THR A 10 -11.46 -5.93 20.19
N THR A 11 -12.36 -6.13 19.21
CA THR A 11 -12.11 -5.78 17.80
C THR A 11 -12.12 -4.27 17.57
N ALA A 12 -13.04 -3.55 18.22
CA ALA A 12 -13.14 -2.09 18.10
C ALA A 12 -11.92 -1.38 18.70
N ALA A 13 -11.49 -1.75 19.91
CA ALA A 13 -10.33 -1.16 20.58
C ALA A 13 -9.03 -1.35 19.78
N ALA A 14 -8.82 -2.54 19.22
CA ALA A 14 -7.65 -2.81 18.39
C ALA A 14 -7.70 -2.11 17.01
N GLY A 15 -8.88 -1.85 16.45
CA GLY A 15 -9.05 -1.01 15.27
C GLY A 15 -8.70 0.46 15.54
N ALA A 16 -9.12 0.98 16.69
CA ALA A 16 -8.77 2.33 17.15
C ALA A 16 -7.25 2.48 17.35
N GLY A 17 -6.59 1.49 17.97
CA GLY A 17 -5.14 1.49 18.16
C GLY A 17 -4.34 1.52 16.85
N GLN A 18 -4.81 0.83 15.80
CA GLN A 18 -4.17 0.88 14.49
C GLN A 18 -4.31 2.26 13.84
N ARG A 19 -5.52 2.84 13.84
CA ARG A 19 -5.77 4.18 13.28
C ARG A 19 -4.90 5.22 13.96
N PHE A 20 -4.83 5.20 15.28
CA PHE A 20 -3.98 6.10 16.06
C PHE A 20 -2.51 5.97 15.66
N ARG A 21 -1.96 4.74 15.56
CA ARG A 21 -0.57 4.53 15.13
C ARG A 21 -0.31 5.06 13.72
N VAL A 22 -1.23 4.81 12.79
CA VAL A 22 -1.10 5.32 11.41
C VAL A 22 -1.10 6.84 11.43
N LEU A 23 -2.07 7.49 12.08
CA LEU A 23 -2.13 8.95 12.20
C LEU A 23 -0.87 9.53 12.86
N ALA A 24 -0.37 8.90 13.93
CA ALA A 24 0.86 9.33 14.60
C ALA A 24 2.08 9.25 13.67
N LEU A 25 2.20 8.19 12.87
CA LEU A 25 3.28 8.05 11.88
C LEU A 25 3.17 9.09 10.76
N LEU A 26 1.96 9.33 10.23
CA LEU A 26 1.74 10.38 9.22
C LEU A 26 2.10 11.75 9.78
N ALA A 27 1.58 12.09 10.96
CA ALA A 27 1.84 13.36 11.62
C ALA A 27 3.33 13.55 11.90
N LEU A 28 4.03 12.52 12.36
CA LEU A 28 5.47 12.58 12.58
C LEU A 28 6.23 12.91 11.29
N VAL A 29 5.97 12.19 10.20
CA VAL A 29 6.65 12.43 8.92
C VAL A 29 6.35 13.84 8.40
N VAL A 30 5.09 14.24 8.41
CA VAL A 30 4.67 15.58 7.95
C VAL A 30 5.32 16.66 8.79
N LEU A 31 5.21 16.62 10.12
CA LEU A 31 5.73 17.68 10.98
C LEU A 31 7.25 17.81 10.86
N VAL A 32 7.98 16.69 10.83
CA VAL A 32 9.43 16.71 10.70
C VAL A 32 9.84 17.26 9.33
N ASP A 33 9.25 16.76 8.24
CA ASP A 33 9.57 17.24 6.89
C ASP A 33 9.24 18.73 6.72
N GLN A 34 8.04 19.15 7.13
CA GLN A 34 7.59 20.55 7.06
C GLN A 34 8.48 21.49 7.88
N ALA A 35 8.89 21.09 9.08
CA ALA A 35 9.85 21.86 9.88
C ALA A 35 11.22 21.96 9.18
N THR A 36 11.72 20.87 8.61
CA THR A 36 13.00 20.88 7.90
C THR A 36 12.96 21.71 6.62
N LYS A 37 11.85 21.66 5.86
CA LYS A 37 11.63 22.51 4.68
C LYS A 37 11.65 23.98 5.03
N ARG A 38 10.92 24.35 6.09
CA ARG A 38 10.89 25.74 6.57
C ARG A 38 12.28 26.21 7.01
N TRP A 39 12.98 25.39 7.77
CA TRP A 39 14.34 25.70 8.19
C TRP A 39 15.28 25.84 6.98
N ALA A 40 15.21 24.91 6.02
CA ALA A 40 16.06 24.91 4.84
C ALA A 40 15.79 26.12 3.94
N TRP A 41 14.52 26.49 3.73
CA TRP A 41 14.17 27.70 2.98
C TRP A 41 14.82 28.97 3.55
N GLN A 42 15.01 29.02 4.87
CA GLN A 42 15.60 30.17 5.55
C GLN A 42 17.13 30.15 5.62
N HIS A 43 17.75 28.97 5.60
CA HIS A 43 19.17 28.81 5.96
C HIS A 43 20.04 28.04 4.95
N VAL A 44 19.44 27.37 3.97
CA VAL A 44 20.16 26.57 2.98
C VAL A 44 20.13 27.27 1.64
N ASP A 45 21.28 27.85 1.28
CA ASP A 45 21.48 28.46 -0.03
C ASP A 45 21.28 27.43 -1.14
N GLY A 46 20.43 27.79 -2.10
CA GLY A 46 20.03 26.91 -3.19
C GLY A 46 18.85 26.00 -2.87
N SER A 47 18.10 26.22 -1.79
CA SER A 47 16.75 25.63 -1.70
C SER A 47 15.91 26.02 -2.93
N ILE A 48 15.21 25.06 -3.54
CA ILE A 48 14.38 25.30 -4.74
C ILE A 48 12.91 24.94 -4.47
N ILE A 49 12.04 25.51 -5.29
CA ILE A 49 10.63 25.12 -5.35
C ILE A 49 10.46 24.13 -6.50
N ASN A 50 10.07 22.92 -6.14
CA ASN A 50 9.72 21.86 -7.08
C ASN A 50 8.20 21.88 -7.32
N SER A 51 7.81 22.36 -8.50
CA SER A 51 6.42 22.45 -8.93
C SER A 51 5.84 21.12 -9.44
N GLY A 52 6.65 20.08 -9.72
CA GLY A 52 6.18 18.93 -10.49
C GLY A 52 7.21 17.83 -10.76
N SER A 53 6.73 16.61 -11.04
CA SER A 53 7.58 15.44 -11.28
C SER A 53 7.98 15.31 -12.75
N ASP A 54 8.99 16.04 -13.18
CA ASP A 54 9.61 15.85 -14.50
C ASP A 54 10.45 14.56 -14.57
N GLN A 55 11.11 14.19 -13.48
CA GLN A 55 12.10 13.09 -13.43
C GLN A 55 11.57 11.71 -13.85
N PHE A 56 10.33 11.35 -13.49
CA PHE A 56 9.77 10.01 -13.76
C PHE A 56 8.58 9.99 -14.70
N ALA A 57 7.89 11.13 -14.85
CA ALA A 57 6.69 11.22 -15.67
C ALA A 57 6.97 11.80 -17.07
N GLY A 58 8.16 12.36 -17.28
CA GLY A 58 8.59 12.95 -18.54
C GLY A 58 8.07 14.37 -18.75
N PRO A 59 8.56 15.06 -19.79
CA PRO A 59 8.36 16.51 -19.95
C PRO A 59 6.88 16.91 -20.02
N ARG A 60 6.05 16.17 -20.76
CA ARG A 60 4.63 16.48 -20.95
C ARG A 60 3.84 16.48 -19.64
N ILE A 61 4.13 15.54 -18.74
CA ILE A 61 3.46 15.49 -17.44
C ILE A 61 4.04 16.58 -16.52
N GLY A 62 5.34 16.88 -16.65
CA GLY A 62 5.96 18.04 -16.02
C GLY A 62 5.24 19.34 -16.38
N ASP A 63 4.93 19.56 -17.66
CA ASP A 63 4.21 20.74 -18.14
C ASP A 63 2.82 20.88 -17.52
N TRP A 64 2.09 19.76 -17.36
CA TRP A 64 0.78 19.76 -16.69
C TRP A 64 0.88 20.13 -15.21
N TYR A 65 1.94 19.70 -14.52
CA TYR A 65 2.19 20.10 -13.13
C TYR A 65 2.72 21.52 -13.01
N ALA A 66 3.36 22.06 -14.05
CA ALA A 66 3.80 23.46 -14.07
C ALA A 66 2.63 24.42 -14.30
N ASP A 67 1.63 24.01 -15.09
CA ASP A 67 0.42 24.81 -15.31
C ASP A 67 -0.34 25.08 -13.99
N PRO A 68 -0.70 26.34 -13.68
CA PRO A 68 -1.40 26.66 -12.44
C PRO A 68 -2.75 25.95 -12.30
N SER A 69 -3.54 25.88 -13.37
CA SER A 69 -4.89 25.29 -13.30
C SER A 69 -4.85 23.77 -13.24
N THR A 70 -4.13 23.15 -14.19
CA THR A 70 -4.00 21.71 -14.33
C THR A 70 -3.24 21.11 -13.17
N GLY A 71 -2.13 21.73 -12.74
CA GLY A 71 -1.37 21.26 -11.60
C GLY A 71 -2.17 21.29 -10.30
N THR A 72 -3.02 22.29 -10.09
CA THR A 72 -3.88 22.34 -8.89
C THR A 72 -4.91 21.21 -8.91
N LEU A 73 -5.49 20.89 -10.06
CA LEU A 73 -6.38 19.74 -10.20
C LEU A 73 -5.66 18.42 -9.95
N LEU A 74 -4.43 18.26 -10.45
CA LEU A 74 -3.60 17.09 -10.19
C LEU A 74 -3.23 16.96 -8.70
N ASP A 75 -2.96 18.08 -8.04
CA ASP A 75 -2.67 18.12 -6.61
C ASP A 75 -3.88 17.70 -5.76
N LEU A 76 -5.08 18.15 -6.13
CA LEU A 76 -6.33 17.71 -5.50
C LEU A 76 -6.61 16.23 -5.75
N ALA A 77 -6.34 15.73 -6.96
CA ALA A 77 -6.44 14.32 -7.28
C ALA A 77 -5.44 13.47 -6.47
N GLY A 78 -4.19 13.94 -6.33
CA GLY A 78 -3.16 13.34 -5.49
C GLY A 78 -3.58 13.28 -4.02
N LEU A 79 -4.16 14.37 -3.50
CA LEU A 79 -4.69 14.41 -2.14
C LEU A 79 -5.84 13.40 -1.95
N ALA A 80 -6.77 13.32 -2.90
CA ALA A 80 -7.87 12.33 -2.87
C ALA A 80 -7.35 10.89 -2.90
N LEU A 81 -6.29 10.63 -3.68
CA LEU A 81 -5.62 9.32 -3.73
C LEU A 81 -4.97 8.97 -2.39
N LEU A 82 -4.30 9.93 -1.73
CA LEU A 82 -3.70 9.73 -0.41
C LEU A 82 -4.73 9.47 0.67
N ILE A 83 -5.85 10.20 0.67
CA ILE A 83 -6.98 9.93 1.58
C ILE A 83 -7.50 8.52 1.36
N THR A 84 -7.67 8.10 0.11
CA THR A 84 -8.12 6.74 -0.23
C THR A 84 -7.11 5.69 0.24
N ALA A 85 -5.81 5.91 0.04
CA ALA A 85 -4.76 5.01 0.50
C ALA A 85 -4.75 4.87 2.03
N TYR A 86 -4.87 5.98 2.76
CA TYR A 86 -5.03 5.99 4.22
C TYR A 86 -6.25 5.17 4.65
N VAL A 87 -7.42 5.42 4.04
CA VAL A 87 -8.65 4.69 4.33
C VAL A 87 -8.48 3.19 4.10
N VAL A 88 -7.87 2.77 2.98
CA VAL A 88 -7.58 1.36 2.69
C VAL A 88 -6.61 0.76 3.70
N LEU A 89 -5.59 1.51 4.12
CA LEU A 89 -4.61 1.07 5.11
C LEU A 89 -5.25 0.80 6.48
N VAL A 90 -6.14 1.68 6.94
CA VAL A 90 -6.79 1.54 8.26
C VAL A 90 -8.03 0.63 8.26
N ARG A 91 -8.61 0.31 7.09
CA ARG A 91 -9.79 -0.57 6.97
C ARG A 91 -9.53 -2.02 7.37
N ARG A 92 -8.28 -2.51 7.23
CA ARG A 92 -7.94 -3.90 7.52
C ARG A 92 -6.69 -3.98 8.39
N ARG A 93 -6.61 -5.00 9.26
CA ARG A 93 -5.38 -5.26 9.99
C ARG A 93 -4.27 -5.66 9.04
N ARG A 94 -3.16 -4.94 9.13
CA ARG A 94 -1.95 -5.21 8.36
C ARG A 94 -0.82 -5.65 9.30
N PRO A 95 0.09 -6.48 8.81
CA PRO A 95 1.36 -6.72 9.50
C PRO A 95 2.10 -5.42 9.78
N ALA A 96 2.75 -5.32 10.93
CA ALA A 96 3.41 -4.09 11.38
C ALA A 96 4.35 -3.50 10.32
N ILE A 97 5.20 -4.31 9.68
CA ILE A 97 6.15 -3.81 8.67
C ILE A 97 5.45 -3.21 7.44
N ILE A 98 4.35 -3.82 6.96
CA ILE A 98 3.55 -3.27 5.86
C ILE A 98 2.86 -1.99 6.31
N LEU A 99 2.32 -1.99 7.54
CA LEU A 99 1.63 -0.83 8.07
C LEU A 99 2.56 0.37 8.19
N VAL A 100 3.73 0.19 8.82
CA VAL A 100 4.71 1.25 9.05
C VAL A 100 5.24 1.75 7.71
N SER A 101 5.73 0.88 6.83
CA SER A 101 6.24 1.29 5.52
C SER A 101 5.17 2.01 4.67
N THR A 102 3.93 1.51 4.65
CA THR A 102 2.84 2.18 3.91
C THR A 102 2.49 3.53 4.53
N ALA A 103 2.43 3.63 5.87
CA ALA A 103 2.13 4.88 6.57
C ALA A 103 3.22 5.93 6.35
N LEU A 104 4.49 5.53 6.37
CA LEU A 104 5.63 6.42 6.10
C LEU A 104 5.62 6.91 4.65
N ALA A 105 5.36 6.03 3.68
CA ALA A 105 5.23 6.42 2.28
C ALA A 105 4.07 7.41 2.08
N ILE A 106 2.88 7.12 2.63
CA ILE A 106 1.73 8.05 2.58
C ILE A 106 2.07 9.38 3.26
N GLY A 107 2.75 9.35 4.41
CA GLY A 107 3.16 10.55 5.13
C GLY A 107 4.12 11.43 4.33
N GLY A 108 5.11 10.82 3.65
CA GLY A 108 6.05 11.55 2.80
C GLY A 108 5.36 12.18 1.59
N TRP A 109 4.57 11.38 0.84
CA TRP A 109 3.78 11.90 -0.28
C TRP A 109 2.81 12.99 0.18
N GLY A 110 2.16 12.79 1.33
CA GLY A 110 1.28 13.77 1.96
C GLY A 110 1.98 15.06 2.32
N SER A 111 3.21 15.02 2.83
CA SER A 111 3.95 16.23 3.14
C SER A 111 4.23 17.07 1.89
N ASN A 112 4.70 16.45 0.79
CA ASN A 112 4.89 17.15 -0.48
C ASN A 112 3.56 17.67 -1.05
N GLN A 113 2.48 16.89 -0.92
CA GLN A 113 1.17 17.30 -1.42
C GLN A 113 0.61 18.49 -0.63
N LEU A 114 0.85 18.56 0.67
CA LEU A 114 0.40 19.67 1.53
C LEU A 114 1.04 21.00 1.10
N ASP A 115 2.33 21.02 0.78
CA ASP A 115 2.97 22.24 0.26
C ASP A 115 2.28 22.73 -1.01
N ARG A 116 2.05 21.79 -1.95
CA ARG A 116 1.44 22.07 -3.25
C ARG A 116 0.00 22.57 -3.17
N VAL A 117 -0.78 22.11 -2.18
CA VAL A 117 -2.16 22.62 -1.97
C VAL A 117 -2.23 23.89 -1.13
N GLY A 118 -1.09 24.37 -0.58
CA GLY A 118 -1.04 25.69 0.05
C GLY A 118 -0.09 25.82 1.24
N LEU A 119 0.43 24.72 1.81
CA LEU A 119 1.30 24.81 2.97
C LEU A 119 2.67 25.45 2.66
N HIS A 120 3.01 25.58 1.36
CA HIS A 120 4.16 26.38 0.90
C HIS A 120 4.13 27.82 1.39
N ALA A 121 2.96 28.42 1.63
CA ALA A 121 2.87 29.76 2.20
C ALA A 121 3.52 29.86 3.60
N TRP A 122 3.59 28.74 4.32
CA TRP A 122 4.24 28.64 5.63
C TRP A 122 5.66 28.08 5.55
N THR A 123 5.91 27.05 4.73
CA THR A 123 7.26 26.46 4.58
C THR A 123 8.20 27.33 3.77
N ALA A 124 7.70 28.00 2.73
CA ALA A 124 8.48 28.89 1.88
C ALA A 124 7.73 30.21 1.62
N PRO A 125 7.66 31.12 2.61
CA PRO A 125 6.99 32.41 2.44
C PRO A 125 7.58 33.19 1.26
N GLY A 126 6.70 33.74 0.41
CA GLY A 126 7.08 34.45 -0.82
C GLY A 126 7.34 33.55 -2.03
N SER A 127 7.29 32.23 -1.86
CA SER A 127 7.40 31.28 -2.97
C SER A 127 6.07 31.12 -3.73
N VAL A 128 6.16 30.43 -4.86
CA VAL A 128 5.00 29.92 -5.60
C VAL A 128 4.67 28.49 -5.17
N ARG A 129 3.59 27.94 -5.74
CA ARG A 129 3.17 26.55 -5.57
C ARG A 129 4.32 25.58 -5.86
N GLY A 130 4.60 24.71 -4.90
CA GLY A 130 5.52 23.59 -5.05
C GLY A 130 5.99 23.08 -3.70
N ALA A 131 6.78 22.01 -3.70
CA ALA A 131 7.46 21.52 -2.51
C ALA A 131 8.88 22.10 -2.43
N VAL A 132 9.39 22.32 -1.21
CA VAL A 132 10.76 22.80 -1.00
C VAL A 132 11.72 21.62 -1.06
N ASP A 133 12.69 21.69 -1.97
CA ASP A 133 13.78 20.70 -2.09
C ASP A 133 15.13 21.36 -1.79
N PHE A 134 15.94 20.73 -0.95
CA PHE A 134 17.16 21.33 -0.39
C PHE A 134 18.34 20.37 -0.25
N ILE A 135 18.11 19.06 -0.28
CA ILE A 135 19.15 18.04 -0.23
C ILE A 135 19.69 17.84 -1.64
N ALA A 136 20.88 18.36 -1.92
CA ALA A 136 21.53 18.23 -3.21
C ALA A 136 22.20 16.84 -3.36
N VAL A 137 21.81 16.11 -4.41
CA VAL A 137 22.45 14.85 -4.81
C VAL A 137 22.67 14.90 -6.32
N SER A 138 23.92 15.12 -6.74
CA SER A 138 24.27 15.37 -8.15
C SER A 138 23.47 16.55 -8.72
N HIS A 139 22.77 16.36 -9.85
CA HIS A 139 21.95 17.37 -10.51
C HIS A 139 20.52 17.48 -9.96
N TYR A 140 20.17 16.66 -8.97
CA TYR A 140 18.82 16.61 -8.41
C TYR A 140 18.80 17.16 -6.98
N ARG A 141 17.66 17.72 -6.61
CA ARG A 141 17.36 18.11 -5.24
C ARG A 141 16.18 17.32 -4.72
N TYR A 142 16.26 17.01 -3.44
CA TYR A 142 15.29 16.23 -2.71
C TYR A 142 14.95 16.92 -1.39
N ASN A 143 13.87 16.51 -0.77
CA ASN A 143 13.58 16.83 0.61
C ASN A 143 13.60 15.56 1.49
N LEU A 144 13.32 15.74 2.78
CA LEU A 144 13.33 14.62 3.71
C LEU A 144 12.20 13.63 3.40
N ALA A 145 11.02 14.11 2.97
CA ALA A 145 9.93 13.26 2.54
C ALA A 145 10.32 12.34 1.38
N ASP A 146 11.11 12.78 0.41
CA ASP A 146 11.56 11.93 -0.72
C ASP A 146 12.44 10.76 -0.25
N LEU A 147 13.34 11.01 0.71
CA LEU A 147 14.16 9.95 1.32
C LEU A 147 13.29 8.95 2.06
N VAL A 148 12.29 9.44 2.83
CA VAL A 148 11.34 8.58 3.54
C VAL A 148 10.52 7.75 2.56
N ILE A 149 10.02 8.35 1.46
CA ILE A 149 9.28 7.65 0.40
C ILE A 149 10.15 6.55 -0.21
N GLY A 150 11.39 6.85 -0.57
CA GLY A 150 12.31 5.90 -1.19
C GLY A 150 12.56 4.67 -0.31
N VAL A 151 12.97 4.90 0.94
CA VAL A 151 13.24 3.82 1.91
C VAL A 151 11.95 3.03 2.23
N ALA A 152 10.84 3.72 2.50
CA ALA A 152 9.60 3.08 2.87
C ALA A 152 9.03 2.22 1.72
N THR A 153 9.12 2.71 0.48
CA THR A 153 8.67 1.97 -0.71
C THR A 153 9.52 0.72 -0.94
N LEU A 154 10.84 0.81 -0.76
CA LEU A 154 11.74 -0.36 -0.85
C LEU A 154 11.36 -1.43 0.19
N VAL A 155 11.20 -1.03 1.46
CA VAL A 155 10.80 -1.95 2.55
C VAL A 155 9.43 -2.57 2.30
N LEU A 156 8.47 -1.77 1.80
CA LEU A 156 7.14 -2.25 1.44
C LEU A 156 7.22 -3.30 0.32
N GLY A 157 7.96 -3.01 -0.75
CA GLY A 157 8.16 -3.90 -1.88
C GLY A 157 8.75 -5.24 -1.46
N VAL A 158 9.86 -5.21 -0.70
CA VAL A 158 10.50 -6.43 -0.16
C VAL A 158 9.52 -7.22 0.73
N SER A 159 8.78 -6.54 1.60
CA SER A 159 7.81 -7.17 2.51
C SER A 159 6.66 -7.86 1.77
N LEU A 160 6.15 -7.23 0.71
CA LEU A 160 5.08 -7.78 -0.12
C LEU A 160 5.57 -8.96 -0.97
N SER A 161 6.77 -8.84 -1.56
CA SER A 161 7.40 -9.91 -2.34
C SER A 161 7.67 -11.14 -1.49
N TYR A 162 8.23 -10.96 -0.29
CA TYR A 162 8.49 -12.06 0.65
C TYR A 162 7.20 -12.79 1.05
N ARG A 163 6.13 -12.06 1.37
CA ARG A 163 4.84 -12.64 1.76
C ARG A 163 4.16 -13.38 0.61
N SER A 164 4.18 -12.79 -0.58
CA SER A 164 3.62 -13.42 -1.78
C SER A 164 4.38 -14.68 -2.15
N GLY A 165 5.72 -14.63 -2.13
CA GLY A 165 6.59 -15.77 -2.41
C GLY A 165 6.40 -16.91 -1.42
N THR A 166 6.36 -16.62 -0.11
CA THR A 166 6.12 -17.65 0.91
C THR A 166 4.72 -18.27 0.79
N ALA A 167 3.69 -17.50 0.44
CA ALA A 167 2.35 -18.02 0.21
C ALA A 167 2.30 -18.95 -1.02
N ILE A 168 2.94 -18.57 -2.13
CA ILE A 168 3.05 -19.39 -3.34
C ILE A 168 3.83 -20.68 -3.04
N TYR A 169 4.99 -20.57 -2.38
CA TYR A 169 5.81 -21.72 -2.01
C TYR A 169 5.03 -22.72 -1.14
N ARG A 170 4.29 -22.23 -0.13
CA ARG A 170 3.43 -23.09 0.71
C ARG A 170 2.36 -23.81 -0.10
N ARG A 171 1.70 -23.13 -1.05
CA ARG A 171 0.70 -23.73 -1.95
C ARG A 171 1.29 -24.81 -2.86
N LEU A 172 2.50 -24.61 -3.35
CA LEU A 172 3.19 -25.59 -4.19
C LEU A 172 3.62 -26.81 -3.38
N ARG A 173 4.12 -26.61 -2.15
CA ARG A 173 4.50 -27.70 -1.26
C ARG A 173 3.30 -28.58 -0.85
N THR A 174 2.16 -27.98 -0.50
CA THR A 174 0.95 -28.75 -0.17
C THR A 174 0.42 -29.54 -1.36
N ARG A 175 0.51 -29.00 -2.59
CA ARG A 175 0.16 -29.75 -3.81
C ARG A 175 1.07 -30.95 -4.06
N ARG A 176 2.39 -30.80 -3.86
CA ARG A 176 3.35 -31.92 -4.01
C ARG A 176 3.26 -32.97 -2.90
N GLY A 177 2.80 -32.56 -1.71
CA GLY A 177 2.63 -33.44 -0.56
C GLY A 177 1.29 -34.17 -0.50
N MET A 178 0.37 -33.96 -1.45
CA MET A 178 -0.82 -34.82 -1.56
C MET A 178 -0.37 -36.15 -2.19
N PRO A 179 -0.37 -37.27 -1.45
CA PRO A 179 -0.23 -38.57 -2.08
C PRO A 179 -1.34 -38.70 -3.12
N VAL A 180 -0.98 -39.11 -4.33
CA VAL A 180 -1.95 -39.56 -5.33
C VAL A 180 -2.75 -40.66 -4.65
N GLN A 181 -3.98 -40.35 -4.24
CA GLN A 181 -4.91 -41.37 -3.78
C GLN A 181 -5.06 -42.30 -4.98
N ALA A 182 -4.46 -43.49 -4.88
CA ALA A 182 -4.63 -44.54 -5.86
C ALA A 182 -6.14 -44.74 -5.97
N ARG A 183 -6.70 -44.29 -7.10
CA ARG A 183 -8.11 -44.44 -7.41
C ARG A 183 -8.33 -45.95 -7.40
N THR A 184 -8.85 -46.46 -6.29
CA THR A 184 -9.21 -47.86 -6.18
C THR A 184 -10.43 -47.97 -7.07
N VAL A 185 -10.18 -48.26 -8.35
CA VAL A 185 -11.22 -48.67 -9.28
C VAL A 185 -11.64 -50.03 -8.75
N THR A 186 -12.59 -50.04 -7.83
CA THR A 186 -13.37 -51.23 -7.51
C THR A 186 -14.12 -51.56 -8.80
N GLY A 187 -13.45 -52.32 -9.66
CA GLY A 187 -14.07 -53.00 -10.76
C GLY A 187 -15.12 -53.92 -10.16
N SER A 188 -16.37 -53.50 -10.24
CA SER A 188 -17.53 -54.39 -10.16
C SER A 188 -17.41 -55.34 -11.36
N MET A 189 -16.60 -56.38 -11.23
CA MET A 189 -16.63 -57.54 -12.11
C MET A 189 -17.91 -58.30 -11.78
N SER A 190 -19.00 -57.92 -12.45
CA SER A 190 -20.17 -58.78 -12.61
C SER A 190 -19.74 -60.02 -13.41
N ARG A 191 -19.46 -61.12 -12.70
CA ARG A 191 -19.31 -62.47 -13.25
C ARG A 191 -20.37 -63.37 -12.60
N GLY A 192 -21.14 -64.06 -13.44
CA GLY A 192 -21.99 -65.20 -13.06
C GLY A 192 -23.41 -65.06 -13.62
N ALA A 193 -23.67 -65.52 -14.85
CA ALA A 193 -24.12 -66.89 -15.16
C ALA A 193 -25.56 -67.14 -14.66
N ALA A 194 -26.57 -67.02 -15.53
CA ALA A 194 -27.08 -68.08 -16.41
C ALA A 194 -27.63 -69.31 -15.66
N SER A 195 -28.96 -69.37 -15.53
CA SER A 195 -29.76 -70.59 -15.27
C SER A 195 -31.13 -70.39 -15.93
N ARG A 196 -31.28 -70.81 -17.19
CA ARG A 196 -32.07 -71.99 -17.61
C ARG A 196 -33.51 -72.00 -17.09
N ASN A 197 -34.40 -71.37 -17.85
CA ASN A 197 -35.83 -71.72 -17.83
C ASN A 197 -36.02 -72.97 -18.70
N ALA A 198 -36.14 -74.10 -18.03
CA ALA A 198 -36.66 -75.33 -18.60
C ALA A 198 -38.19 -75.30 -18.56
N THR A 199 -38.75 -75.53 -19.74
CA THR A 199 -40.08 -76.01 -20.10
C THR A 199 -40.81 -76.92 -19.11
N GLY A 200 -42.14 -76.72 -19.05
CA GLY A 200 -43.15 -77.72 -18.69
C GLY A 200 -43.88 -77.40 -17.38
N LEU A 201 -45.17 -77.66 -17.18
CA LEU A 201 -46.21 -78.30 -17.98
C LEU A 201 -47.50 -78.14 -17.12
N LEU A 202 -48.66 -77.94 -17.75
CA LEU A 202 -50.00 -78.34 -17.29
C LEU A 202 -50.48 -77.97 -15.87
N ARG A 203 -51.45 -77.04 -15.77
CA ARG A 203 -52.87 -77.35 -15.47
C ARG A 203 -53.73 -76.10 -15.59
#